data_AF-R7M955-F1
#
_entry.id   AF-R7M955-F1
#
_cell.length_a   1.000
_cell.length_b   1.000
_cell.length_c   1.000
_cell.angle_alpha   90.00
_cell.angle_beta   90.00
_cell.angle_gamma   90.00
#
_symmetry.space_group_name_H-M   'P 1'
#
loop_
_entity.id
_entity.type
_entity.pdbx_description
1 polymer ?
#
loop_
_entity_poly.entity_id
_entity_poly.type
_entity_poly.pdbx_seq_one_letter_code
_entity_poly.pdbx_strand_id
1 'polypeptide(L)'
;MKIIYQAQNEYPEKLNNIYSSPARLYLVGDESILNKPSVAIIGCRDASDYGKKVAFNFAYELAKEGFVVISGLARGIDTYAHLGAVKASGKTIAVLGSGLKHIYPSENKKLCNEIVKNGGAIITEYEPHTKPLPMNFPSRNRIISGLSNGVLVVEAKQKSGTLITVDYALEQGKDVFVIPGNITSINSYGTNELIKQGAKLVTNTKEIIEEIIK
;
A
#
# COMPACT_ATOMS: atom_id res chain seq x y z
N MET A 1 -3.19 16.80 -13.33
CA MET A 1 -2.32 16.66 -12.14
C MET A 1 -2.74 17.75 -11.17
N LYS A 2 -3.08 17.38 -9.95
CA LYS A 2 -3.40 18.30 -8.86
C LYS A 2 -2.24 18.32 -7.86
N ILE A 3 -2.07 19.43 -7.15
CA ILE A 3 -1.17 19.53 -6.00
C ILE A 3 -2.06 19.82 -4.80
N ILE A 4 -1.89 19.03 -3.74
CA ILE A 4 -2.63 19.17 -2.48
C ILE A 4 -1.61 19.50 -1.40
N TYR A 5 -1.82 20.57 -0.65
CA TYR A 5 -0.91 20.99 0.42
C TYR A 5 -1.42 20.53 1.78
N GLN A 6 -0.48 20.24 2.68
CA GLN A 6 -0.78 19.91 4.06
C GLN A 6 -1.64 20.99 4.72
N ALA A 7 -2.51 20.60 5.65
CA ALA A 7 -3.47 21.48 6.34
C ALA A 7 -4.55 22.14 5.46
N GLN A 8 -4.62 21.81 4.16
CA GLN A 8 -5.80 22.12 3.34
C GLN A 8 -6.87 21.03 3.53
N ASN A 9 -8.14 21.39 3.31
CA ASN A 9 -9.28 20.49 3.50
C ASN A 9 -9.20 19.23 2.63
N GLU A 10 -8.59 19.32 1.45
CA GLU A 10 -8.42 18.20 0.53
C GLU A 10 -7.28 17.25 0.92
N TYR A 11 -6.43 17.66 1.89
CA TYR A 11 -5.33 16.81 2.35
C TYR A 11 -5.86 15.70 3.26
N PRO A 12 -5.46 14.43 3.03
CA PRO A 12 -5.99 13.32 3.81
C PRO A 12 -5.68 13.44 5.30
N GLU A 13 -6.72 13.42 6.14
CA GLU A 13 -6.62 13.64 7.59
C GLU A 13 -5.71 12.61 8.26
N LYS A 14 -5.83 11.34 7.85
CA LYS A 14 -4.97 10.24 8.33
C LYS A 14 -3.49 10.52 8.14
N LEU A 15 -3.14 11.21 7.05
CA LEU A 15 -1.76 11.54 6.72
C LEU A 15 -1.29 12.83 7.43
N ASN A 16 -2.18 13.77 7.75
CA ASN A 16 -1.82 14.93 8.57
C ASN A 16 -1.27 14.54 9.95
N ASN A 17 -1.71 13.39 10.48
CA ASN A 17 -1.40 12.94 11.83
C ASN A 17 -0.11 12.11 11.95
N ILE A 18 0.57 11.80 10.84
CA ILE A 18 1.82 11.03 10.91
C ILE A 18 3.03 11.92 11.18
N TYR A 19 4.04 11.36 11.84
CA TYR A 19 5.35 11.99 11.91
C TYR A 19 5.94 12.18 10.51
N SER A 20 6.53 13.35 10.24
CA SER A 20 7.06 13.72 8.93
C SER A 20 6.03 13.61 7.79
N SER A 21 4.77 14.00 8.06
CA SER A 21 3.73 14.18 7.04
C SER A 21 4.24 15.01 5.84
N PRO A 22 3.99 14.58 4.58
CA PRO A 22 4.39 15.35 3.41
C PRO A 22 3.76 16.74 3.38
N ALA A 23 4.58 17.79 3.22
CA ALA A 23 4.08 19.16 3.07
C ALA A 23 3.16 19.34 1.85
N ARG A 24 3.29 18.46 0.83
CA ARG A 24 2.46 18.43 -0.37
C ARG A 24 2.39 17.03 -0.98
N LEU A 25 1.34 16.78 -1.73
CA LEU A 25 1.18 15.61 -2.59
C LEU A 25 0.87 16.06 -4.02
N TYR A 26 1.56 15.46 -4.99
CA TYR A 26 1.19 15.51 -6.39
C TYR A 26 0.28 14.33 -6.70
N LEU A 27 -0.87 14.59 -7.31
CA LEU A 27 -1.92 13.61 -7.56
C LEU A 27 -2.35 13.57 -9.03
N VAL A 28 -2.58 12.36 -9.54
CA VAL A 28 -3.32 12.10 -10.78
C VAL A 28 -4.38 11.05 -10.49
N GLY A 29 -5.63 11.32 -10.83
CA GLY A 29 -6.77 10.44 -10.57
C GLY A 29 -7.81 11.12 -9.68
N ASP A 30 -8.57 10.30 -8.96
CA ASP A 30 -9.66 10.74 -8.10
C ASP A 30 -9.13 11.09 -6.70
N GLU A 31 -9.34 12.31 -6.23
CA GLU A 31 -8.94 12.72 -4.88
C GLU A 31 -9.95 12.34 -3.80
N SER A 32 -11.21 12.08 -4.17
CA SER A 32 -12.29 11.81 -3.22
C SER A 32 -12.09 10.50 -2.46
N ILE A 33 -11.18 9.64 -2.94
CA ILE A 33 -10.86 8.34 -2.34
C ILE A 33 -9.79 8.43 -1.24
N LEU A 34 -9.09 9.57 -1.08
CA LEU A 34 -7.95 9.69 -0.15
C LEU A 34 -8.34 9.50 1.33
N ASN A 35 -9.56 9.86 1.71
CA ASN A 35 -10.08 9.72 3.08
C ASN A 35 -11.03 8.53 3.26
N LYS A 36 -11.26 7.72 2.22
CA LYS A 36 -12.13 6.54 2.34
C LYS A 36 -11.48 5.46 3.24
N PRO A 37 -12.28 4.54 3.82
CA PRO A 37 -11.77 3.35 4.46
C PRO A 37 -10.82 2.60 3.52
N SER A 38 -9.65 2.20 4.03
CA SER A 38 -8.57 1.75 3.18
C SER A 38 -7.63 0.77 3.88
N VAL A 39 -7.05 -0.15 3.11
CA VAL A 39 -6.07 -1.11 3.58
C VAL A 39 -4.82 -1.01 2.72
N ALA A 40 -3.66 -0.86 3.36
CA ALA A 40 -2.40 -1.01 2.66
C ALA A 40 -2.09 -2.49 2.48
N ILE A 41 -1.73 -2.92 1.27
CA ILE A 41 -1.29 -4.30 1.01
C ILE A 41 0.15 -4.24 0.52
N ILE A 42 1.05 -4.87 1.27
CA ILE A 42 2.50 -4.79 1.07
C ILE A 42 3.16 -6.17 1.11
N GLY A 43 4.31 -6.28 0.45
CA GLY A 43 5.15 -7.46 0.61
C GLY A 43 6.31 -7.56 -0.36
N CYS A 44 6.83 -8.78 -0.52
CA CYS A 44 8.00 -9.08 -1.33
C CYS A 44 7.85 -8.63 -2.81
N ARG A 45 8.95 -8.08 -3.35
CA ARG A 45 9.04 -7.73 -4.78
C ARG A 45 9.16 -8.96 -5.67
N ASP A 46 9.84 -9.98 -5.18
CA ASP A 46 9.94 -11.32 -5.74
C ASP A 46 8.95 -12.26 -5.05
N ALA A 47 7.66 -11.89 -5.14
CA ALA A 47 6.56 -12.64 -4.54
C ALA A 47 6.45 -14.06 -5.13
N SER A 48 6.12 -15.02 -4.26
CA SER A 48 5.78 -16.38 -4.69
C SER A 48 4.43 -16.39 -5.43
N ASP A 49 4.10 -17.46 -6.15
CA ASP A 49 2.78 -17.58 -6.78
C ASP A 49 1.65 -17.62 -5.74
N TYR A 50 1.93 -18.18 -4.56
CA TYR A 50 1.02 -18.08 -3.41
C TYR A 50 0.81 -16.62 -3.01
N GLY A 51 1.89 -15.87 -2.76
CA GLY A 51 1.83 -14.47 -2.34
C GLY A 51 1.09 -13.59 -3.36
N LYS A 52 1.36 -13.78 -4.67
CA LYS A 52 0.64 -13.08 -5.75
C LYS A 52 -0.86 -13.35 -5.70
N LYS A 53 -1.24 -14.62 -5.53
CA LYS A 53 -2.65 -15.04 -5.50
C LYS A 53 -3.36 -14.49 -4.26
N VAL A 54 -2.71 -14.53 -3.10
CA VAL A 54 -3.24 -13.97 -1.86
C VAL A 54 -3.41 -12.45 -1.97
N ALA A 55 -2.38 -11.72 -2.41
CA ALA A 55 -2.45 -10.27 -2.57
C ALA A 55 -3.57 -9.85 -3.52
N PHE A 56 -3.72 -10.56 -4.65
CA PHE A 56 -4.78 -10.31 -5.60
C PHE A 56 -6.16 -10.57 -5.00
N ASN A 57 -6.38 -11.73 -4.36
CA ASN A 57 -7.68 -12.12 -3.83
C ASN A 57 -8.11 -11.21 -2.67
N PHE A 58 -7.21 -10.92 -1.72
CA PHE A 58 -7.50 -10.03 -0.61
C PHE A 58 -7.83 -8.61 -1.11
N ALA A 59 -7.05 -8.09 -2.07
CA ALA A 59 -7.33 -6.79 -2.65
C ALA A 59 -8.67 -6.77 -3.41
N TYR A 60 -8.99 -7.84 -4.13
CA TYR A 60 -10.26 -7.97 -4.84
C TYR A 60 -11.45 -7.95 -3.88
N GLU A 61 -11.39 -8.76 -2.82
CA GLU A 61 -12.45 -8.87 -1.82
C GLU A 61 -12.61 -7.56 -1.02
N LEU A 62 -11.53 -6.98 -0.49
CA LEU A 62 -11.57 -5.70 0.21
C LEU A 62 -12.16 -4.60 -0.67
N ALA A 63 -11.77 -4.56 -1.94
CA ALA A 63 -12.29 -3.59 -2.90
C ALA A 63 -13.77 -3.81 -3.22
N LYS A 64 -14.27 -5.06 -3.21
CA LYS A 64 -15.71 -5.35 -3.34
C LYS A 64 -16.52 -4.85 -2.14
N GLU A 65 -15.92 -4.90 -0.95
CA GLU A 65 -16.50 -4.36 0.29
C GLU A 65 -16.32 -2.83 0.42
N GLY A 66 -15.84 -2.16 -0.64
CA GLY A 66 -15.75 -0.70 -0.71
C GLY A 66 -14.48 -0.09 -0.11
N PHE A 67 -13.52 -0.92 0.35
CA PHE A 67 -12.23 -0.41 0.82
C PHE A 67 -11.34 0.01 -0.34
N VAL A 68 -10.59 1.10 -0.13
CA VAL A 68 -9.53 1.52 -1.04
C VAL A 68 -8.26 0.73 -0.74
N VAL A 69 -7.70 0.06 -1.76
CA VAL A 69 -6.42 -0.64 -1.61
C VAL A 69 -5.27 0.34 -1.84
N ILE A 70 -4.32 0.42 -0.91
CA ILE A 70 -3.15 1.31 -1.01
C ILE A 70 -1.89 0.45 -1.17
N SER A 71 -1.03 0.80 -2.13
CA SER A 71 0.27 0.12 -2.27
C SER A 71 1.29 0.98 -3.01
N GLY A 72 2.51 0.48 -3.15
CA GLY A 72 3.67 1.22 -3.64
C GLY A 72 3.96 1.08 -5.14
N LEU A 73 3.09 0.41 -5.90
CA LEU A 73 3.31 0.07 -7.32
C LEU A 73 4.63 -0.68 -7.59
N ALA A 74 5.26 -1.29 -6.57
CA ALA A 74 6.44 -2.13 -6.80
C ALA A 74 6.07 -3.41 -7.56
N ARG A 75 7.08 -4.18 -7.99
CA ARG A 75 6.84 -5.55 -8.48
C ARG A 75 6.32 -6.43 -7.35
N GLY A 76 5.78 -7.59 -7.69
CA GLY A 76 5.35 -8.58 -6.70
C GLY A 76 4.05 -8.16 -6.03
N ILE A 77 3.99 -8.26 -4.70
CA ILE A 77 2.76 -8.09 -3.91
C ILE A 77 2.02 -6.80 -4.27
N ASP A 78 2.70 -5.66 -4.35
CA ASP A 78 2.11 -4.36 -4.68
C ASP A 78 1.37 -4.39 -6.04
N THR A 79 2.01 -4.92 -7.10
CA THR A 79 1.39 -5.08 -8.43
C THR A 79 0.11 -5.90 -8.32
N TYR A 80 0.14 -7.04 -7.63
CA TYR A 80 -1.00 -7.94 -7.56
C TYR A 80 -2.13 -7.40 -6.68
N ALA A 81 -1.83 -6.63 -5.65
CA ALA A 81 -2.82 -5.90 -4.87
C ALA A 81 -3.59 -4.89 -5.75
N HIS A 82 -2.87 -4.07 -6.51
CA HIS A 82 -3.51 -3.12 -7.45
C HIS A 82 -4.34 -3.83 -8.53
N LEU A 83 -3.82 -4.93 -9.10
CA LEU A 83 -4.55 -5.73 -10.09
C LEU A 83 -5.84 -6.32 -9.52
N GLY A 84 -5.81 -6.83 -8.28
CA GLY A 84 -6.99 -7.36 -7.60
C GLY A 84 -8.07 -6.30 -7.41
N ALA A 85 -7.69 -5.13 -6.89
CA ALA A 85 -8.61 -4.00 -6.70
C ALA A 85 -9.22 -3.50 -8.03
N VAL A 86 -8.39 -3.37 -9.07
CA VAL A 86 -8.83 -3.00 -10.43
C VAL A 86 -9.80 -4.05 -10.99
N LYS A 87 -9.51 -5.34 -10.82
CA LYS A 87 -10.37 -6.43 -11.28
C LYS A 87 -11.74 -6.42 -10.60
N ALA A 88 -11.80 -6.01 -9.34
CA ALA A 88 -13.06 -5.85 -8.60
C ALA A 88 -13.90 -4.66 -9.09
N SER A 89 -13.36 -3.82 -9.99
CA SER A 89 -13.85 -2.48 -10.31
C SER A 89 -13.92 -1.56 -9.08
N GLY A 90 -13.09 -1.85 -8.07
CA GLY A 90 -12.93 -1.00 -6.90
C GLY A 90 -11.83 0.02 -7.06
N LYS A 91 -11.48 0.68 -5.95
CA LYS A 91 -10.58 1.83 -5.94
C LYS A 91 -9.23 1.46 -5.36
N THR A 92 -8.16 2.03 -5.92
CA THR A 92 -6.81 1.82 -5.40
C THR A 92 -5.95 3.05 -5.57
N ILE A 93 -5.03 3.26 -4.62
CA ILE A 93 -4.07 4.37 -4.59
C ILE A 93 -2.66 3.82 -4.69
N ALA A 94 -1.94 4.19 -5.74
CA ALA A 94 -0.51 3.93 -5.87
C ALA A 94 0.29 5.11 -5.33
N VAL A 95 1.12 4.89 -4.33
CA VAL A 95 2.04 5.90 -3.81
C VAL A 95 3.39 5.69 -4.47
N LEU A 96 4.04 6.69 -5.08
CA LEU A 96 5.30 6.53 -5.81
C LEU A 96 6.52 7.04 -5.03
N GLY A 97 7.65 6.33 -5.15
CA GLY A 97 8.97 6.79 -4.69
C GLY A 97 9.70 7.67 -5.71
N SER A 98 8.97 8.19 -6.70
CA SER A 98 9.47 8.97 -7.82
C SER A 98 8.44 10.03 -8.20
N GLY A 99 8.82 10.95 -9.08
CA GLY A 99 7.89 11.90 -9.68
C GLY A 99 6.91 11.22 -10.65
N LEU A 100 5.75 11.85 -10.86
CA LEU A 100 4.70 11.34 -11.76
C LEU A 100 5.13 11.16 -13.22
N LYS A 101 6.23 11.79 -13.65
CA LYS A 101 6.81 11.59 -14.99
C LYS A 101 7.77 10.41 -15.08
N HIS A 102 8.12 9.79 -13.94
CA HIS A 102 9.04 8.66 -13.85
C HIS A 102 8.40 7.48 -13.12
N ILE A 103 7.37 6.88 -13.73
CA ILE A 103 6.75 5.65 -13.23
C ILE A 103 7.80 4.53 -13.16
N TYR A 104 7.95 3.95 -11.97
CA TYR A 104 8.88 2.86 -11.70
C TYR A 104 8.18 1.76 -10.87
N PRO A 105 8.31 0.47 -11.25
CA PRO A 105 9.04 -0.03 -12.42
C PRO A 105 8.30 0.31 -13.73
N SER A 106 9.03 0.37 -14.85
CA SER A 106 8.48 0.76 -16.15
C SER A 106 7.40 -0.21 -16.67
N GLU A 107 7.49 -1.49 -16.31
CA GLU A 107 6.50 -2.53 -16.62
C GLU A 107 5.11 -2.23 -16.03
N ASN A 108 5.04 -1.51 -14.89
CA ASN A 108 3.78 -1.15 -14.25
C ASN A 108 3.12 0.12 -14.82
N LYS A 109 3.66 0.71 -15.91
CA LYS A 109 3.05 1.89 -16.56
C LYS A 109 1.62 1.63 -17.02
N LYS A 110 1.33 0.45 -17.58
CA LYS A 110 -0.02 0.09 -18.02
C LYS A 110 -0.98 0.01 -16.83
N LEU A 111 -0.55 -0.66 -15.76
CA LEU A 111 -1.32 -0.76 -14.51
C LEU A 111 -1.58 0.62 -13.91
N CYS A 112 -0.60 1.51 -13.88
CA CYS A 112 -0.76 2.90 -13.44
C CYS A 112 -1.91 3.62 -14.18
N ASN A 113 -2.00 3.44 -15.50
CA ASN A 113 -3.10 4.01 -16.29
C ASN A 113 -4.45 3.33 -15.99
N GLU A 114 -4.46 2.01 -15.79
CA GLU A 114 -5.67 1.27 -15.41
C GLU A 114 -6.21 1.69 -14.04
N ILE A 115 -5.32 1.97 -13.06
CA ILE A 115 -5.71 2.51 -11.76
C ILE A 115 -6.48 3.82 -11.94
N VAL A 116 -5.93 4.78 -12.68
CA VAL A 116 -6.57 6.08 -12.92
C VAL A 116 -7.88 5.91 -13.69
N LYS A 117 -7.90 5.05 -14.73
CA LYS A 117 -9.11 4.79 -15.54
C LYS A 117 -10.25 4.20 -14.71
N ASN A 118 -9.95 3.40 -13.69
CA ASN A 118 -10.96 2.85 -12.76
C ASN A 118 -11.33 3.84 -11.63
N GLY A 119 -10.90 5.10 -11.73
CA GLY A 119 -11.14 6.14 -10.73
C GLY A 119 -10.32 5.94 -9.45
N GLY A 120 -9.17 5.28 -9.55
CA GLY A 120 -8.13 5.28 -8.52
C GLY A 120 -7.25 6.53 -8.60
N ALA A 121 -6.16 6.54 -7.83
CA ALA A 121 -5.22 7.66 -7.80
C ALA A 121 -3.76 7.20 -7.79
N ILE A 122 -2.89 8.03 -8.35
CA ILE A 122 -1.44 7.93 -8.28
C ILE A 122 -0.94 9.17 -7.58
N ILE A 123 -0.21 8.97 -6.47
CA ILE A 123 0.27 10.07 -5.63
C ILE A 123 1.77 9.98 -5.39
N THR A 124 2.39 11.13 -5.11
CA THR A 124 3.80 11.21 -4.72
C THR A 124 4.08 12.51 -3.98
N GLU A 125 5.02 12.50 -3.04
CA GLU A 125 5.54 13.72 -2.40
C GLU A 125 6.65 14.39 -3.24
N TYR A 126 7.19 13.66 -4.23
CA TYR A 126 8.32 14.11 -5.03
C TYR A 126 7.87 14.94 -6.24
N GLU A 127 8.69 15.89 -6.66
CA GLU A 127 8.40 16.72 -7.83
C GLU A 127 8.19 15.89 -9.10
N PRO A 128 7.41 16.36 -10.09
CA PRO A 128 7.00 15.54 -11.23
C PRO A 128 8.16 14.87 -11.98
N HIS A 129 9.33 15.49 -12.03
CA HIS A 129 10.53 15.02 -12.74
C HIS A 129 11.57 14.33 -11.84
N THR A 130 11.28 14.07 -10.57
CA THR A 130 12.19 13.34 -9.69
C THR A 130 12.35 11.89 -10.17
N LYS A 131 13.60 11.47 -10.39
CA LYS A 131 13.95 10.10 -10.79
C LYS A 131 13.69 9.10 -9.65
N PRO A 132 13.52 7.80 -9.93
CA PRO A 132 13.34 6.76 -8.91
C PRO A 132 14.65 6.50 -8.14
N LEU A 133 14.93 7.32 -7.13
CA LEU A 133 16.12 7.19 -6.29
C LEU A 133 15.91 6.09 -5.23
N PRO A 134 16.88 5.19 -4.99
CA PRO A 134 16.75 4.10 -4.01
C PRO A 134 16.29 4.56 -2.61
N MET A 135 16.79 5.72 -2.15
CA MET A 135 16.48 6.28 -0.83
C MET A 135 15.02 6.76 -0.68
N ASN A 136 14.34 7.05 -1.79
CA ASN A 136 12.96 7.51 -1.77
C ASN A 136 11.97 6.37 -1.48
N PHE A 137 12.31 5.12 -1.82
CA PHE A 137 11.38 4.00 -1.66
C PHE A 137 11.07 3.68 -0.19
N PRO A 138 12.06 3.61 0.72
CA PRO A 138 11.78 3.51 2.16
C PRO A 138 11.00 4.72 2.69
N SER A 139 11.41 5.96 2.35
CA SER A 139 10.75 7.18 2.84
C SER A 139 9.27 7.25 2.44
N ARG A 140 8.96 6.85 1.20
CA ARG A 140 7.59 6.81 0.67
C ARG A 140 6.68 5.87 1.46
N ASN A 141 7.21 4.80 2.05
CA ASN A 141 6.39 3.78 2.71
C ASN A 141 5.60 4.33 3.91
N ARG A 142 6.09 5.38 4.59
CA ARG A 142 5.33 6.04 5.66
C ARG A 142 4.00 6.64 5.17
N ILE A 143 3.91 7.01 3.88
CA ILE A 143 2.67 7.53 3.27
C ILE A 143 1.71 6.37 2.98
N ILE A 144 2.23 5.20 2.58
CA ILE A 144 1.41 3.99 2.35
C ILE A 144 0.71 3.59 3.64
N SER A 145 1.46 3.42 4.73
CA SER A 145 0.88 3.09 6.04
C SER A 145 0.04 4.24 6.59
N GLY A 146 0.50 5.48 6.45
CA GLY A 146 -0.16 6.66 7.00
C GLY A 146 -1.55 6.92 6.41
N LEU A 147 -1.71 6.72 5.10
CA LEU A 147 -3.00 6.82 4.43
C LEU A 147 -3.96 5.68 4.74
N SER A 148 -3.45 4.52 5.17
CA SER A 148 -4.25 3.33 5.43
C SER A 148 -4.95 3.38 6.78
N ASN A 149 -6.03 2.61 6.93
CA ASN A 149 -6.63 2.32 8.24
C ASN A 149 -5.93 1.12 8.90
N GLY A 150 -5.37 0.21 8.11
CA GLY A 150 -4.49 -0.86 8.57
C GLY A 150 -3.64 -1.42 7.44
N VAL A 151 -2.63 -2.23 7.78
CA VAL A 151 -1.62 -2.74 6.86
C VAL A 151 -1.65 -4.27 6.83
N LEU A 152 -1.89 -4.85 5.66
CA LEU A 152 -1.76 -6.28 5.40
C LEU A 152 -0.38 -6.61 4.81
N VAL A 153 0.37 -7.44 5.53
CA VAL A 153 1.66 -7.99 5.11
C VAL A 153 1.46 -9.38 4.53
N VAL A 154 1.66 -9.54 3.23
CA VAL A 154 1.43 -10.82 2.54
C VAL A 154 2.68 -11.71 2.55
N GLU A 155 3.83 -11.14 2.23
CA GLU A 155 5.12 -11.83 2.27
C GLU A 155 6.23 -10.84 2.68
N ALA A 156 7.15 -11.28 3.53
CA ALA A 156 8.28 -10.48 3.98
C ALA A 156 9.50 -11.39 4.25
N LYS A 157 10.66 -11.02 3.71
CA LYS A 157 11.95 -11.62 4.10
C LYS A 157 12.46 -10.96 5.39
N GLN A 158 13.37 -11.64 6.09
CA GLN A 158 13.99 -11.17 7.34
C GLN A 158 14.57 -9.75 7.30
N LYS A 159 15.18 -9.34 6.17
CA LYS A 159 15.72 -8.00 5.95
C LYS A 159 15.09 -7.41 4.69
N SER A 160 13.81 -7.06 4.76
CA SER A 160 13.06 -6.53 3.62
C SER A 160 12.55 -5.12 3.88
N GLY A 161 12.44 -4.32 2.81
CA GLY A 161 11.80 -3.01 2.87
C GLY A 161 10.32 -3.05 3.28
N THR A 162 9.69 -4.23 3.24
CA THR A 162 8.36 -4.46 3.80
C THR A 162 8.34 -4.22 5.31
N LEU A 163 9.36 -4.68 6.04
CA LEU A 163 9.44 -4.51 7.49
C LEU A 163 9.57 -3.03 7.88
N ILE A 164 10.26 -2.23 7.08
CA ILE A 164 10.32 -0.77 7.28
C ILE A 164 8.91 -0.15 7.23
N THR A 165 8.04 -0.62 6.34
CA THR A 165 6.64 -0.16 6.30
C THR A 165 5.86 -0.60 7.52
N VAL A 166 6.15 -1.79 8.06
CA VAL A 166 5.54 -2.28 9.30
C VAL A 166 5.95 -1.43 10.48
N ASP A 167 7.23 -1.07 10.57
CA ASP A 167 7.73 -0.15 11.61
C ASP A 167 6.99 1.19 11.56
N TYR A 168 6.87 1.79 10.37
CA TYR A 168 6.07 3.02 10.20
C TYR A 168 4.60 2.82 10.59
N ALA A 169 3.99 1.68 10.26
CA ALA A 169 2.60 1.40 10.60
C ALA A 169 2.41 1.35 12.13
N LEU A 170 3.30 0.66 12.84
CA LEU A 170 3.27 0.56 14.30
C LEU A 170 3.49 1.92 14.97
N GLU A 171 4.48 2.70 14.51
CA GLU A 171 4.72 4.07 14.99
C GLU A 171 3.51 5.00 14.78
N GLN A 172 2.76 4.78 13.70
CA GLN A 172 1.56 5.53 13.36
C GLN A 172 0.29 4.99 14.03
N GLY A 173 0.41 4.00 14.92
CA GLY A 173 -0.73 3.39 15.62
C GLY A 173 -1.69 2.63 14.70
N LYS A 174 -1.19 2.06 13.60
CA LYS A 174 -1.98 1.28 12.65
C LYS A 174 -1.98 -0.19 13.03
N ASP A 175 -3.11 -0.85 12.80
CA ASP A 175 -3.18 -2.31 12.90
C ASP A 175 -2.37 -2.97 11.78
N VAL A 176 -1.62 -4.00 12.18
CA VAL A 176 -0.79 -4.81 11.28
C VAL A 176 -1.36 -6.22 11.21
N PHE A 177 -1.88 -6.57 10.04
CA PHE A 177 -2.39 -7.89 9.70
C PHE A 177 -1.34 -8.65 8.91
N VAL A 178 -1.23 -9.96 9.13
CA VAL A 178 -0.17 -10.76 8.54
C VAL A 178 -0.71 -12.08 8.01
N ILE A 179 -0.33 -12.41 6.77
CA ILE A 179 -0.58 -13.73 6.18
C ILE A 179 0.50 -14.71 6.67
N PRO A 180 0.12 -15.83 7.30
CA PRO A 180 1.09 -16.84 7.70
C PRO A 180 1.67 -17.55 6.47
N GLY A 181 2.88 -18.08 6.58
CA GLY A 181 3.48 -18.82 5.47
C GLY A 181 4.34 -19.99 5.91
N ASN A 182 4.78 -20.78 4.93
CA ASN A 182 5.57 -21.98 5.17
C ASN A 182 6.90 -21.61 5.85
N ILE A 183 7.25 -22.30 6.94
CA ILE A 183 8.50 -22.07 7.69
C ILE A 183 9.77 -22.30 6.85
N THR A 184 9.68 -23.05 5.76
CA THR A 184 10.79 -23.27 4.82
C THR A 184 10.86 -22.21 3.71
N SER A 185 9.86 -21.34 3.60
CA SER A 185 9.85 -20.25 2.61
C SER A 185 10.60 -19.04 3.14
N ILE A 186 11.62 -18.59 2.40
CA ILE A 186 12.35 -17.35 2.72
C ILE A 186 11.45 -16.11 2.70
N ASN A 187 10.39 -16.12 1.89
CA ASN A 187 9.43 -15.03 1.78
C ASN A 187 8.44 -14.98 2.95
N SER A 188 8.40 -16.02 3.78
CA SER A 188 7.49 -16.12 4.93
C SER A 188 8.20 -15.93 6.27
N TYR A 189 9.53 -15.77 6.27
CA TYR A 189 10.28 -15.59 7.51
C TYR A 189 9.79 -14.35 8.27
N GLY A 190 9.75 -13.20 7.61
CA GLY A 190 9.35 -11.93 8.22
C GLY A 190 7.90 -11.95 8.68
N THR A 191 6.98 -12.53 7.90
CA THR A 191 5.57 -12.64 8.31
C THR A 191 5.41 -13.52 9.55
N ASN A 192 6.08 -14.67 9.59
CA ASN A 192 6.03 -15.56 10.75
C ASN A 192 6.67 -14.93 12.00
N GLU A 193 7.76 -14.16 11.85
CA GLU A 193 8.35 -13.41 12.97
C GLU A 193 7.42 -12.29 13.47
N LEU A 194 6.75 -11.55 12.57
CA LEU A 194 5.77 -10.54 12.96
C LEU A 194 4.61 -11.15 13.77
N ILE A 195 4.14 -12.35 13.38
CA ILE A 195 3.11 -13.08 14.14
C ILE A 195 3.61 -13.41 15.55
N LYS A 196 4.87 -13.87 15.70
CA LYS A 196 5.46 -14.12 17.04
C LYS A 196 5.59 -12.84 17.87
N GLN A 197 5.76 -11.70 17.22
CA GLN A 197 5.83 -10.38 17.87
C GLN A 197 4.45 -9.80 18.20
N GLY A 198 3.36 -10.51 17.91
CA GLY A 198 2.00 -10.13 18.26
C GLY A 198 1.20 -9.47 17.13
N ALA A 199 1.72 -9.43 15.90
CA ALA A 199 0.93 -8.99 14.75
C ALA A 199 -0.26 -9.94 14.53
N LYS A 200 -1.41 -9.39 14.10
CA LYS A 200 -2.65 -10.16 13.95
C LYS A 200 -2.55 -11.07 12.73
N LEU A 201 -2.48 -12.38 12.96
CA LEU A 201 -2.60 -13.37 11.89
C LEU A 201 -4.00 -13.27 11.28
N VAL A 202 -4.07 -13.20 9.94
CA VAL A 202 -5.34 -13.27 9.21
C VAL A 202 -5.30 -14.30 8.09
N THR A 203 -6.46 -14.88 7.82
CA THR A 203 -6.65 -15.90 6.77
C THR A 203 -7.74 -15.52 5.77
N ASN A 204 -8.54 -14.50 6.06
CA ASN A 204 -9.58 -13.97 5.19
C ASN A 204 -9.78 -12.46 5.44
N THR A 205 -10.50 -11.81 4.53
CA THR A 205 -10.71 -10.35 4.57
C THR A 205 -11.67 -9.88 5.66
N LYS A 206 -12.59 -10.73 6.13
CA LYS A 206 -13.55 -10.36 7.18
C LYS A 206 -12.85 -10.00 8.48
N GLU A 207 -11.80 -10.72 8.85
CA GLU A 207 -10.99 -10.47 10.05
C GLU A 207 -10.30 -9.09 10.04
N ILE A 208 -10.03 -8.54 8.85
CA ILE A 208 -9.49 -7.19 8.65
C ILE A 208 -10.62 -6.16 8.73
N ILE A 209 -11.74 -6.41 8.04
CA ILE A 209 -12.90 -5.52 7.99
C ILE A 209 -13.49 -5.32 9.38
N GLU A 210 -13.67 -6.40 10.13
CA GLU A 210 -14.16 -6.38 11.51
C GLU A 210 -13.24 -5.59 12.44
N GLU A 211 -11.95 -5.51 12.16
CA GLU A 211 -11.04 -4.70 12.98
C GLU A 211 -11.14 -3.21 12.62
N ILE A 212 -11.18 -2.88 11.33
CA ILE A 212 -11.15 -1.49 10.87
C ILE A 212 -12.48 -0.76 11.09
N ILE A 213 -13.62 -1.47 11.13
CA ILE A 213 -14.96 -0.88 11.27
C ILE A 213 -15.38 -0.72 12.74
N LYS A 214 -14.62 -1.27 13.70
CA LYS A 214 -14.87 -1.06 15.14
C LYS A 214 -14.90 0.42 15.52
#